data_AF-A0A074LTI2-F1
#
_entry.id   AF-A0A074LTI2-F1
#
_cell.length_a   1.000
_cell.length_b   1.000
_cell.length_c   1.000
_cell.angle_alpha   90.00
_cell.angle_beta   90.00
_cell.angle_gamma   90.00
#
_symmetry.space_group_name_H-M   'P 1'
#
loop_
_entity.id
_entity.type
_entity.pdbx_description
1 polymer ?
#
loop_
_entity_poly.entity_id
_entity_poly.type
_entity_poly.pdbx_seq_one_letter_code
_entity_poly.pdbx_strand_id
1 'polypeptide(L)'
;MTIAASHKELVTDLHSGIKAIDSAVAEIQRTEESSMRTKELAEFLNEKIKEIDAITVSINRIATMTKMLALNAGIEAARAGEHGRGFSVVASEVRKLSEQSAEATTSIKNVIQAVQGLTSDLFQSVDEETKSVESSVAAMRQAKASFHTIVENLADDASSEE
;
A
#
# COMPACT_ATOMS: atom_id res chain seq x y z
N MET A 1 6.18 41.63 -43.53
CA MET A 1 5.55 40.33 -43.85
C MET A 1 6.13 39.17 -43.02
N THR A 2 7.42 39.17 -42.70
CA THR A 2 8.09 38.07 -41.96
C THR A 2 7.76 38.02 -40.45
N ILE A 3 7.56 39.17 -39.79
CA ILE A 3 7.29 39.26 -38.34
C ILE A 3 5.89 38.76 -38.01
N ALA A 4 4.85 39.21 -38.73
CA ALA A 4 3.46 38.76 -38.51
C ALA A 4 3.27 37.25 -38.72
N ALA A 5 3.99 36.65 -39.68
CA ALA A 5 3.97 35.20 -39.88
C ALA A 5 4.60 34.45 -38.69
N SER A 6 5.73 34.96 -38.17
CA SER A 6 6.41 34.41 -37.00
C SER A 6 5.59 34.57 -35.71
N HIS A 7 4.89 35.70 -35.51
CA HIS A 7 3.96 35.89 -34.40
C HIS A 7 2.82 34.86 -34.41
N LYS A 8 2.21 34.64 -35.58
CA LYS A 8 1.12 33.67 -35.73
C LYS A 8 1.59 32.24 -35.42
N GLU A 9 2.79 31.89 -35.85
CA GLU A 9 3.42 30.59 -35.55
C GLU A 9 3.66 30.44 -34.05
N LEU A 10 4.26 31.45 -33.39
CA LEU A 10 4.50 31.45 -31.94
C LEU A 10 3.20 31.32 -31.12
N VAL A 11 2.14 32.05 -31.48
CA VAL A 11 0.83 31.93 -30.84
C VAL A 11 0.25 30.51 -31.01
N THR A 12 0.47 29.89 -32.16
CA THR A 12 0.03 28.51 -32.43
C THR A 12 0.80 27.52 -31.54
N ASP A 13 2.11 27.68 -31.40
CA ASP A 13 2.96 26.85 -30.54
C ASP A 13 2.60 27.00 -29.06
N LEU A 14 2.33 28.23 -28.60
CA LEU A 14 1.89 28.49 -27.23
C LEU A 14 0.53 27.84 -26.93
N HIS A 15 -0.43 27.92 -27.85
CA HIS A 15 -1.71 27.20 -27.69
C HIS A 15 -1.52 25.68 -27.63
N SER A 16 -0.62 25.13 -28.45
CA SER A 16 -0.25 23.71 -28.38
C SER A 16 0.37 23.36 -27.03
N GLY A 17 1.26 24.22 -26.50
CA GLY A 17 1.87 24.08 -25.18
C GLY A 17 0.85 24.11 -24.04
N ILE A 18 -0.11 25.03 -24.08
CA ILE A 18 -1.23 25.09 -23.11
C ILE A 18 -2.04 23.79 -23.15
N LYS A 19 -2.37 23.28 -24.34
CA LYS A 19 -3.11 22.02 -24.49
C LYS A 19 -2.33 20.82 -23.97
N ALA A 20 -1.01 20.80 -24.17
CA ALA A 20 -0.13 19.77 -23.62
C ALA A 20 -0.11 19.80 -22.08
N ILE A 21 -0.05 21.00 -21.49
CA ILE A 21 -0.15 21.18 -20.03
C ILE A 21 -1.51 20.70 -19.51
N ASP A 22 -2.61 21.07 -20.16
CA ASP A 22 -3.95 20.63 -19.74
C ASP A 22 -4.09 19.10 -19.78
N SER A 23 -3.52 18.47 -20.82
CA SER A 23 -3.47 17.02 -20.92
C SER A 23 -2.65 16.40 -19.79
N ALA A 24 -1.49 16.97 -19.47
CA ALA A 24 -0.64 16.50 -18.40
C ALA A 24 -1.28 16.68 -17.01
N VAL A 25 -1.99 17.78 -16.76
CA VAL A 25 -2.78 17.98 -15.53
C VAL A 25 -3.84 16.88 -15.39
N ALA A 26 -4.56 16.55 -16.47
CA ALA A 26 -5.58 15.50 -16.45
C ALA A 26 -5.00 14.08 -16.24
N GLU A 27 -3.78 13.80 -16.73
CA GLU A 27 -3.07 12.56 -16.42
C GLU A 27 -2.67 12.50 -14.94
N ILE A 28 -2.13 13.60 -14.40
CA ILE A 28 -1.71 13.64 -12.99
C ILE A 28 -2.89 13.50 -12.04
N GLN A 29 -4.05 14.08 -12.35
CA GLN A 29 -5.27 13.86 -11.56
C GLN A 29 -5.70 12.39 -11.53
N ARG A 30 -5.55 11.68 -12.66
CA ARG A 30 -5.79 10.22 -12.68
C ARG A 30 -4.77 9.44 -11.84
N THR A 31 -3.52 9.88 -11.81
CA THR A 31 -2.50 9.32 -10.90
C THR A 31 -2.87 9.56 -9.44
N GLU A 32 -3.33 10.76 -9.09
CA GLU A 32 -3.82 11.10 -7.75
C GLU A 32 -4.96 10.18 -7.31
N GLU A 33 -5.98 10.00 -8.16
CA GLU A 33 -7.10 9.08 -7.91
C GLU A 33 -6.64 7.63 -7.71
N SER A 34 -5.68 7.18 -8.52
CA SER A 34 -5.09 5.84 -8.40
C SER A 34 -4.29 5.68 -7.09
N SER A 35 -3.57 6.72 -6.67
CA SER A 35 -2.81 6.72 -5.43
C SER A 35 -3.73 6.68 -4.21
N MET A 36 -4.82 7.46 -4.21
CA MET A 36 -5.86 7.40 -3.17
C MET A 36 -6.48 6.00 -3.05
N ARG A 37 -6.81 5.38 -4.18
CA ARG A 37 -7.33 4.00 -4.18
C ARG A 37 -6.31 2.99 -3.63
N THR A 38 -5.03 3.19 -3.93
CA THR A 38 -3.94 2.35 -3.41
C THR A 38 -3.82 2.49 -1.90
N LYS A 39 -3.99 3.70 -1.36
CA LYS A 39 -4.05 3.97 0.08
C LYS A 39 -5.20 3.20 0.76
N GLU A 40 -6.41 3.29 0.21
CA GLU A 40 -7.58 2.58 0.75
C GLU A 40 -7.37 1.06 0.78
N LEU A 41 -6.78 0.50 -0.29
CA LEU A 41 -6.44 -0.92 -0.34
C LEU A 41 -5.39 -1.30 0.70
N ALA A 42 -4.39 -0.44 0.95
CA ALA A 42 -3.38 -0.65 1.99
C ALA A 42 -3.99 -0.61 3.40
N GLU A 43 -4.94 0.31 3.65
CA GLU A 43 -5.68 0.38 4.92
C GLU A 43 -6.48 -0.90 5.15
N PHE A 44 -7.22 -1.35 4.14
CA PHE A 44 -7.98 -2.60 4.20
C PHE A 44 -7.08 -3.82 4.41
N LEU A 45 -5.92 -3.87 3.74
CA LEU A 45 -4.93 -4.93 3.95
C LEU A 45 -4.44 -4.94 5.40
N ASN A 46 -4.15 -3.79 5.99
CA ASN A 46 -3.72 -3.68 7.38
C ASN A 46 -4.79 -4.19 8.36
N GLU A 47 -6.06 -3.90 8.11
CA GLU A 47 -7.17 -4.46 8.90
C GLU A 47 -7.22 -5.99 8.81
N LYS A 48 -7.12 -6.55 7.60
CA LYS A 48 -7.12 -8.00 7.41
C LYS A 48 -5.93 -8.68 8.07
N ILE A 49 -4.77 -8.04 8.06
CA ILE A 49 -3.60 -8.56 8.76
C ILE A 49 -3.82 -8.58 10.28
N LYS A 50 -4.45 -7.56 10.86
CA LYS A 50 -4.82 -7.55 12.29
C LYS A 50 -5.80 -8.67 12.65
N GLU A 51 -6.78 -8.94 11.78
CA GLU A 51 -7.70 -10.08 11.95
C GLU A 51 -6.94 -11.42 11.95
N ILE A 52 -6.00 -11.61 11.01
CA ILE A 52 -5.18 -12.82 10.92
C ILE A 52 -4.27 -12.96 12.15
N ASP A 53 -3.70 -11.87 12.66
CA ASP A 53 -2.88 -11.89 13.89
C ASP A 53 -3.69 -12.34 15.10
N ALA A 54 -4.90 -11.82 15.28
CA ALA A 54 -5.80 -12.22 16.36
C ALA A 54 -6.15 -13.72 16.29
N ILE A 55 -6.43 -14.24 15.09
CA ILE A 55 -6.67 -15.67 14.85
C ILE A 55 -5.42 -16.48 15.20
N THR A 56 -4.25 -16.04 14.76
CA THR A 56 -2.96 -16.72 14.97
C THR A 56 -2.63 -16.81 16.47
N VAL A 57 -2.85 -15.73 17.22
CA VAL A 57 -2.72 -15.69 18.69
C VAL A 57 -3.67 -16.70 19.36
N SER A 58 -4.92 -16.77 18.89
CA SER A 58 -5.90 -17.73 19.41
C SER A 58 -5.47 -19.18 19.16
N ILE A 59 -4.98 -19.51 17.96
CA ILE A 59 -4.47 -20.85 17.62
C ILE A 59 -3.26 -21.20 18.50
N ASN A 60 -2.33 -20.27 18.70
CA ASN A 60 -1.15 -20.51 19.55
C ASN A 60 -1.55 -20.79 21.01
N ARG A 61 -2.57 -20.07 21.52
CA ARG A 61 -3.15 -20.33 22.84
C ARG A 61 -3.78 -21.72 22.92
N ILE A 62 -4.55 -22.12 21.90
CA ILE A 62 -5.14 -23.46 21.82
C ILE A 62 -4.04 -24.53 21.81
N ALA A 63 -3.00 -24.37 20.97
CA ALA A 63 -1.86 -25.29 20.92
C ALA A 63 -1.17 -25.42 22.29
N THR A 64 -0.97 -24.31 22.99
CA THR A 64 -0.39 -24.31 24.35
C THR A 64 -1.27 -25.03 25.36
N MET A 65 -2.58 -24.80 25.32
CA MET A 65 -3.55 -25.50 26.19
C MET A 65 -3.59 -27.01 25.89
N THR A 66 -3.61 -27.40 24.62
CA THR A 66 -3.59 -28.81 24.20
C THR A 66 -2.29 -29.48 24.62
N LYS A 67 -1.15 -28.78 24.53
CA LYS A 67 0.14 -29.27 25.05
C LYS A 67 0.07 -29.58 26.55
N MET A 68 -0.52 -28.68 27.35
CA MET A 68 -0.69 -28.88 28.79
C MET A 68 -1.68 -30.01 29.10
N LEU A 69 -2.77 -30.13 28.33
CA LEU A 69 -3.74 -31.21 28.48
C LEU A 69 -3.10 -32.57 28.18
N ALA A 70 -2.31 -32.65 27.10
CA ALA A 70 -1.58 -33.85 26.72
C ALA A 70 -0.52 -34.25 27.76
N LEU A 71 0.16 -33.26 28.37
CA LEU A 71 1.08 -33.51 29.47
C LEU A 71 0.36 -34.14 30.68
N ASN A 72 -0.77 -33.57 31.09
CA ASN A 72 -1.56 -34.10 32.20
C ASN A 72 -2.07 -35.53 31.90
N ALA A 73 -2.53 -35.78 30.67
CA ALA A 73 -2.93 -37.11 30.23
C ALA A 73 -1.77 -38.11 30.27
N GLY A 74 -0.56 -37.68 29.89
CA GLY A 74 0.65 -38.50 29.98
C GLY A 74 1.02 -38.85 31.43
N ILE A 75 0.88 -37.91 32.36
CA ILE A 75 1.11 -38.14 33.79
C ILE A 75 0.11 -39.17 34.34
N GLU A 76 -1.18 -39.02 34.03
CA GLU A 76 -2.21 -39.95 34.51
C GLU A 76 -2.06 -41.35 33.87
N ALA A 77 -1.67 -41.40 32.59
CA ALA A 77 -1.33 -42.66 31.92
C ALA A 77 -0.14 -43.37 32.60
N ALA A 78 0.90 -42.64 32.98
CA ALA A 78 2.02 -43.21 33.72
C ALA A 78 1.58 -43.72 35.11
N ARG A 79 0.65 -43.01 35.76
CA ARG A 79 0.09 -43.39 37.07
C ARG A 79 -0.74 -44.67 37.01
N ALA A 80 -1.44 -44.92 35.90
CA ALA A 80 -2.20 -46.15 35.64
C ALA A 80 -1.32 -47.38 35.32
N GLY A 81 0.00 -47.21 35.21
CA GLY A 81 0.95 -48.29 34.97
C GLY A 81 0.70 -49.00 33.64
N GLU A 82 0.65 -50.34 33.65
CA GLU A 82 0.45 -51.16 32.45
C GLU A 82 -0.89 -50.87 31.74
N HIS A 83 -1.94 -50.51 32.48
CA HIS A 83 -3.24 -50.14 31.90
C HIS A 83 -3.21 -48.81 31.14
N GLY A 84 -2.22 -47.95 31.40
CA GLY A 84 -2.08 -46.63 30.78
C GLY A 84 -1.15 -46.59 29.57
N ARG A 85 -0.45 -47.68 29.21
CA ARG A 85 0.55 -47.66 28.12
C ARG A 85 0.01 -47.12 26.80
N GLY A 86 -1.17 -47.57 26.37
CA GLY A 86 -1.79 -47.10 25.13
C GLY A 86 -2.13 -45.60 25.18
N PHE A 87 -2.67 -45.13 26.30
CA PHE A 87 -2.98 -43.71 26.50
C PHE A 87 -1.71 -42.84 26.55
N SER A 88 -0.61 -43.35 27.09
CA SER A 88 0.66 -42.63 27.12
C SER A 88 1.20 -42.35 25.72
N VAL A 89 1.03 -43.29 24.77
CA VAL A 89 1.45 -43.10 23.38
C VAL A 89 0.60 -42.00 22.72
N VAL A 90 -0.72 -42.05 22.90
CA VAL A 90 -1.63 -41.04 22.36
C VAL A 90 -1.32 -39.65 22.95
N ALA A 91 -1.10 -39.56 24.26
CA ALA A 91 -0.74 -38.31 24.92
C ALA A 91 0.56 -37.72 24.37
N SER A 92 1.58 -38.56 24.10
CA SER A 92 2.82 -38.11 23.48
C SER A 92 2.62 -37.56 22.07
N GLU A 93 1.77 -38.20 21.25
CA GLU A 93 1.52 -37.75 19.88
C GLU A 93 0.72 -36.45 19.85
N VAL A 94 -0.29 -36.30 20.71
CA VAL A 94 -1.06 -35.06 20.85
C VAL A 94 -0.15 -33.90 21.30
N ARG A 95 0.78 -34.17 22.24
CA ARG A 95 1.76 -33.17 22.67
C ARG A 95 2.64 -32.71 21.51
N LYS A 96 3.16 -33.66 20.72
CA LYS A 96 4.00 -33.37 19.56
C LYS A 96 3.27 -32.54 18.50
N LEU A 97 2.03 -32.88 18.18
CA LEU A 97 1.20 -32.11 17.24
C LEU A 97 0.92 -30.70 17.77
N SER A 98 0.71 -30.55 19.08
CA SER A 98 0.51 -29.25 19.72
C SER A 98 1.78 -28.38 19.65
N GLU A 99 2.95 -28.97 19.85
CA GLU A 99 4.24 -28.28 19.70
C GLU A 99 4.46 -27.81 18.24
N GLN A 100 4.20 -28.68 17.25
CA GLN A 100 4.26 -28.32 15.84
C GLN A 100 3.27 -27.21 15.46
N SER A 101 2.06 -27.22 16.03
CA SER A 101 1.07 -26.15 15.82
C SER A 101 1.55 -24.80 16.40
N ALA A 102 2.19 -24.81 17.56
CA ALA A 102 2.79 -23.62 18.16
C ALA A 102 3.96 -23.06 17.31
N GLU A 103 4.79 -23.92 16.74
CA GLU A 103 5.86 -23.53 15.81
C GLU A 103 5.30 -22.94 14.50
N ALA A 104 4.27 -23.55 13.94
CA ALA A 104 3.60 -23.06 12.73
C ALA A 104 2.98 -21.67 12.95
N THR A 105 2.29 -21.46 14.08
CA THR A 105 1.74 -20.13 14.43
C THR A 105 2.81 -19.07 14.63
N THR A 106 3.98 -19.45 15.15
CA THR A 106 5.14 -18.54 15.25
C THR A 106 5.65 -18.14 13.86
N SER A 107 5.75 -19.10 12.93
CA SER A 107 6.12 -18.80 11.54
C SER A 107 5.11 -17.87 10.86
N ILE A 108 3.81 -18.10 11.07
CA ILE A 108 2.74 -17.22 10.55
C ILE A 108 2.90 -15.80 11.11
N LYS A 109 3.21 -15.66 12.41
CA LYS A 109 3.43 -14.35 13.02
C LYS A 109 4.58 -13.58 12.38
N ASN A 110 5.67 -14.25 12.03
CA ASN A 110 6.79 -13.61 11.33
C ASN A 110 6.37 -13.10 9.93
N VAL A 111 5.56 -13.88 9.21
CA VAL A 111 5.00 -13.45 7.91
C VAL A 111 4.10 -12.24 8.09
N ILE A 112 3.21 -12.25 9.09
CA ILE A 112 2.35 -11.11 9.44
C ILE A 112 3.17 -9.85 9.65
N GLN A 113 4.24 -9.92 10.46
CA GLN A 113 5.11 -8.78 10.73
C GLN A 113 5.80 -8.25 9.48
N ALA A 114 6.27 -9.15 8.60
CA ALA A 114 6.87 -8.75 7.33
C ALA A 114 5.86 -8.02 6.42
N VAL A 115 4.63 -8.52 6.32
CA VAL A 115 3.59 -7.88 5.50
C VAL A 115 3.16 -6.54 6.12
N GLN A 116 3.10 -6.41 7.45
CA GLN A 116 2.86 -5.13 8.12
C GLN A 116 3.94 -4.10 7.78
N GLY A 117 5.21 -4.51 7.77
CA GLY A 117 6.33 -3.67 7.35
C GLY A 117 6.15 -3.17 5.91
N LEU A 118 5.90 -4.09 4.96
CA LEU A 118 5.66 -3.74 3.56
C LEU A 118 4.46 -2.80 3.39
N THR A 119 3.41 -2.97 4.19
CA THR A 119 2.23 -2.09 4.16
C THR A 119 2.57 -0.70 4.68
N SER A 120 3.43 -0.59 5.69
CA SER A 120 3.95 0.70 6.18
C SER A 120 4.78 1.42 5.12
N ASP A 121 5.67 0.70 4.43
CA ASP A 121 6.50 1.27 3.36
C ASP A 121 5.64 1.74 2.18
N LEU A 122 4.56 1.02 1.87
CA LEU A 122 3.57 1.41 0.88
C LEU A 122 2.88 2.73 1.25
N PHE A 123 2.49 2.92 2.51
CA PHE A 123 1.90 4.19 2.97
C PHE A 123 2.86 5.36 2.81
N GLN A 124 4.14 5.18 3.14
CA GLN A 124 5.15 6.21 2.93
C GLN A 124 5.30 6.56 1.45
N SER A 125 5.37 5.54 0.58
CA SER A 125 5.52 5.73 -0.86
C SER A 125 4.33 6.51 -1.46
N VAL A 126 3.10 6.21 -1.02
CA VAL A 126 1.89 6.91 -1.44
C VAL A 126 1.86 8.37 -0.96
N ASP A 127 2.33 8.64 0.27
CA ASP A 127 2.42 10.01 0.80
C ASP A 127 3.45 10.85 0.02
N GLU A 128 4.60 10.25 -0.31
CA GLU A 128 5.62 10.88 -1.15
C GLU A 128 5.11 11.13 -2.58
N GLU A 129 4.39 10.16 -3.16
CA GLU A 129 3.74 10.32 -4.47
C GLU A 129 2.72 11.46 -4.47
N THR A 130 1.90 11.56 -3.42
CA THR A 130 0.89 12.63 -3.26
C THR A 130 1.57 14.01 -3.27
N LYS A 131 2.65 14.18 -2.51
CA LYS A 131 3.42 15.44 -2.49
C LYS A 131 4.03 15.77 -3.86
N SER A 132 4.54 14.76 -4.56
CA SER A 132 5.11 14.91 -5.91
C SER A 132 4.05 15.35 -6.92
N VAL A 133 2.86 14.77 -6.84
CA VAL A 133 1.67 15.14 -7.63
C VAL A 133 1.28 16.60 -7.37
N GLU A 134 1.14 17.01 -6.12
CA GLU A 134 0.81 18.39 -5.74
C GLU A 134 1.82 19.40 -6.33
N SER A 135 3.12 19.12 -6.18
CA SER A 135 4.19 19.95 -6.72
C SER A 135 4.14 20.02 -8.25
N SER A 136 3.85 18.90 -8.91
CA SER A 136 3.77 18.83 -10.37
C SER A 136 2.57 19.63 -10.92
N VAL A 137 1.41 19.54 -10.26
CA VAL A 137 0.23 20.34 -10.61
C VAL A 137 0.52 21.84 -10.43
N ALA A 138 1.18 22.23 -9.34
CA ALA A 138 1.56 23.62 -9.10
C ALA A 138 2.49 24.17 -10.20
N ALA A 139 3.55 23.43 -10.55
CA ALA A 139 4.49 23.81 -11.61
C ALA A 139 3.79 23.93 -12.98
N MET A 140 2.90 23.00 -13.30
CA MET A 140 2.13 23.04 -14.55
C MET A 140 1.16 24.22 -14.61
N ARG A 141 0.48 24.55 -13.51
CA ARG A 141 -0.38 25.74 -13.43
C ARG A 141 0.43 27.02 -13.66
N GLN A 142 1.63 27.11 -13.08
CA GLN A 142 2.52 28.25 -13.29
C GLN A 142 2.99 28.36 -14.75
N ALA A 143 3.35 27.24 -15.38
CA ALA A 143 3.73 27.20 -16.79
C ALA A 143 2.56 27.63 -17.70
N LYS A 144 1.34 27.15 -17.43
CA LYS A 144 0.13 27.53 -18.17
C LYS A 144 -0.16 29.02 -18.03
N ALA A 145 -0.06 29.57 -16.81
CA ALA A 145 -0.24 31.00 -16.57
C ALA A 145 0.78 31.84 -17.37
N SER A 146 2.05 31.41 -17.38
CA SER A 146 3.11 32.09 -18.14
C SER A 146 2.83 32.08 -19.65
N PHE A 147 2.37 30.96 -20.21
CA PHE A 147 1.98 30.90 -21.62
C PHE A 147 0.76 31.78 -21.92
N HIS A 148 -0.24 31.83 -21.04
CA HIS A 148 -1.37 32.75 -21.20
C HIS A 148 -0.91 34.22 -21.25
N THR A 149 -0.05 34.64 -20.33
CA THR A 149 0.50 36.01 -20.34
C THR A 149 1.27 36.32 -21.61
N ILE A 150 2.04 35.36 -22.16
CA ILE A 150 2.75 35.58 -23.43
C ILE A 150 1.74 35.72 -24.58
N VAL A 151 0.69 34.89 -24.64
CA VAL A 151 -0.35 35.00 -25.67
C VAL A 151 -1.08 36.35 -25.60
N GLU A 152 -1.40 36.83 -24.39
CA GLU A 152 -2.03 38.14 -24.17
C GLU A 152 -1.14 39.29 -24.65
N ASN A 153 0.14 39.30 -24.25
CA ASN A 153 1.09 40.34 -24.67
C ASN A 153 1.27 40.37 -26.20
N LEU A 154 1.32 39.20 -26.86
CA LEU A 154 1.46 39.12 -28.31
C LEU A 154 0.19 39.60 -29.05
N ALA A 155 -0.98 39.46 -28.44
CA ALA A 155 -2.24 39.97 -28.99
C ALA A 155 -2.31 41.50 -28.89
N ASP A 156 -1.84 42.08 -27.77
CA ASP A 156 -1.78 43.52 -27.57
C ASP A 156 -0.77 44.20 -28.52
N ASP A 157 0.42 43.60 -28.71
CA ASP A 157 1.44 44.09 -29.66
C ASP A 157 0.90 44.10 -31.11
N ALA A 158 0.14 43.07 -31.51
CA ALA A 158 -0.45 43.03 -32.85
C ALA A 158 -1.54 44.10 -33.07
N SER A 159 -2.23 44.51 -32.00
CA SER A 159 -3.28 45.54 -32.04
C SER A 159 -2.75 46.98 -32.01
N SER A 160 -1.49 47.17 -31.63
CA SER A 160 -0.83 48.48 -31.54
C SER A 160 0.01 48.83 -32.79
N GLU A 161 0.20 47.87 -33.71
CA GLU A 161 0.83 48.08 -35.03
C GLU A 161 -0.17 48.38 -36.18
N GLU A 162 -1.49 48.32 -35.93
CA GLU A 162 -2.57 48.76 -36.87
C GLU A 162 -3.04 50.20 -36.60
#